data_AF-A0A351VBH7-F1
#
_entry.id   AF-A0A351VBH7-F1
#
_cell.length_a   1.000
_cell.length_b   1.000
_cell.length_c   1.000
_cell.angle_alpha   90.00
_cell.angle_beta   90.00
_cell.angle_gamma   90.00
#
_symmetry.space_group_name_H-M   'P 1'
#
loop_
_entity.id
_entity.type
_entity.pdbx_description
1 polymer ?
#
loop_
_entity_poly.entity_id
_entity_poly.type
_entity_poly.pdbx_seq_one_letter_code
_entity_poly.pdbx_strand_id
1 'polypeptide(L)'
;ALIEECNAFIQMGDANYLYSSFEERLKELELSEETKRSYIEKNQACIKDYVFPAYKELISSLTELRETGQNKNGLCYLPDGSKYYELLVAEQTGSSRSIPQLQALTLSQMAEDSAALREMLSSSADVTDPSDSLRSAADMPETLNPADILEDLKSDLSGLFPDPPEVNASIKYVQQEMADYLSPAFYMIPAIDDTADNVIYINESRMPDALTLFTTLAHEGYPGHLYQTIYYSSTDPDPLRNLLNFGGYTEGWATYSEMLSYYFSPLSKEQAAMMQRNSSIILGLYALADMGIHYDGWTLFDTITFFRGYGITDTDTIEEIYSLIIGDPGNYLKYYIGYVEFLELKKEAIAAWGKDFSQERFHKAVLEAGPASFDILRRYVLEEG
;
A
#
# COMPACT_ATOMS: atom_id res chain seq x y z
N ALA A 1 20.47 -3.82 -6.92
CA ALA A 1 19.62 -3.02 -6.02
C ALA A 1 20.45 -2.20 -5.02
N LEU A 2 20.63 -2.62 -3.76
CA LEU A 2 21.18 -1.75 -2.69
C LEU A 2 22.51 -1.03 -3.01
N ILE A 3 23.50 -1.74 -3.55
CA ILE A 3 24.79 -1.13 -3.95
C ILE A 3 24.58 -0.11 -5.08
N GLU A 4 23.70 -0.38 -6.03
CA GLU A 4 23.38 0.51 -7.15
C GLU A 4 22.65 1.76 -6.65
N GLU A 5 21.69 1.63 -5.74
CA GLU A 5 20.99 2.76 -5.10
C GLU A 5 21.97 3.65 -4.32
N CYS A 6 22.86 3.05 -3.52
CA CYS A 6 23.89 3.81 -2.82
C CYS A 6 24.83 4.55 -3.79
N ASN A 7 25.19 3.90 -4.91
CA ASN A 7 25.98 4.54 -5.94
C ASN A 7 25.22 5.68 -6.62
N ALA A 8 23.95 5.49 -6.97
CA ALA A 8 23.10 6.52 -7.56
C ALA A 8 23.02 7.75 -6.65
N PHE A 9 22.78 7.54 -5.35
CA PHE A 9 22.75 8.60 -4.35
C PHE A 9 24.05 9.44 -4.31
N ILE A 10 25.22 8.79 -4.34
CA ILE A 10 26.52 9.50 -4.37
C ILE A 10 26.77 10.14 -5.73
N GLN A 11 26.38 9.50 -6.83
CA GLN A 11 26.60 10.00 -8.19
C GLN A 11 25.80 11.26 -8.51
N MET A 12 24.70 11.51 -7.79
CA MET A 12 24.01 12.80 -7.83
C MET A 12 24.97 13.96 -7.54
N GLY A 13 26.00 13.76 -6.69
CA GLY A 13 27.02 14.76 -6.42
C GLY A 13 26.41 16.09 -5.98
N ASP A 14 26.72 17.17 -6.69
CA ASP A 14 26.18 18.51 -6.40
C ASP A 14 24.69 18.67 -6.74
N ALA A 15 24.10 17.73 -7.50
CA ALA A 15 22.67 17.65 -7.77
C ALA A 15 21.90 16.83 -6.72
N ASN A 16 22.54 16.43 -5.61
CA ASN A 16 21.88 15.66 -4.57
C ASN A 16 20.74 16.47 -3.92
N TYR A 17 19.57 15.84 -3.81
CA TYR A 17 18.34 16.49 -3.32
C TYR A 17 18.44 17.00 -1.87
N LEU A 18 19.39 16.49 -1.07
CA LEU A 18 19.64 17.01 0.29
C LEU A 18 20.21 18.44 0.28
N TYR A 19 20.79 18.89 -0.84
CA TYR A 19 21.16 20.29 -1.02
C TYR A 19 19.95 21.14 -1.37
N SER A 20 19.26 20.80 -2.47
CA SER A 20 18.14 21.59 -2.99
C SER A 20 16.98 21.68 -1.99
N SER A 21 16.63 20.58 -1.32
CA SER A 21 15.56 20.56 -0.32
C SER A 21 15.89 21.42 0.91
N PHE A 22 17.16 21.42 1.36
CA PHE A 22 17.58 22.26 2.48
C PHE A 22 17.51 23.75 2.11
N GLU A 23 18.02 24.11 0.93
CA GLU A 23 17.98 25.49 0.44
C GLU A 23 16.55 25.99 0.22
N GLU A 24 15.66 25.15 -0.32
CA GLU A 24 14.25 25.46 -0.52
C GLU A 24 13.55 25.79 0.81
N ARG A 25 13.64 24.89 1.80
CA ARG A 25 13.04 25.10 3.12
C ARG A 25 13.62 26.31 3.85
N LEU A 26 14.92 26.59 3.66
CA LEU A 26 15.58 27.73 4.29
C LEU A 26 15.10 29.08 3.71
N LYS A 27 14.64 29.11 2.45
CA LYS A 27 14.09 30.34 1.83
C LYS A 27 12.80 30.79 2.52
N GLU A 28 11.98 29.85 3.00
CA GLU A 28 10.71 30.10 3.67
C GLU A 28 10.87 30.70 5.07
N LEU A 29 12.08 30.63 5.65
CA LEU A 29 12.36 31.15 6.98
C LEU A 29 12.80 32.63 6.97
N GLU A 30 12.34 33.37 7.97
CA GLU A 30 12.76 34.75 8.24
C GLU A 30 14.14 34.78 8.93
N LEU A 31 15.21 34.60 8.16
CA LEU A 31 16.60 34.65 8.60
C LEU A 31 17.41 35.64 7.78
N SER A 32 18.51 36.14 8.34
CA SER A 32 19.43 37.01 7.59
C SER A 32 20.12 36.24 6.46
N GLU A 33 20.42 36.91 5.34
CA GLU A 33 21.14 36.30 4.21
C GLU A 33 22.54 35.77 4.59
N GLU A 34 23.19 36.38 5.58
CA GLU A 34 24.46 35.88 6.13
C GLU A 34 24.26 34.54 6.85
N THR A 35 23.23 34.44 7.69
CA THR A 35 22.89 33.20 8.39
C THR A 35 22.49 32.10 7.41
N LYS A 36 21.64 32.42 6.42
CA LYS A 36 21.19 31.44 5.41
C LYS A 36 22.38 30.84 4.68
N ARG A 37 23.28 31.68 4.17
CA ARG A 37 24.51 31.24 3.50
C ARG A 37 25.40 30.39 4.40
N SER A 38 25.61 30.78 5.66
CA SER A 38 26.41 30.00 6.60
C SER A 38 25.83 28.59 6.84
N TYR A 39 24.50 28.46 6.90
CA TYR A 39 23.85 27.16 7.05
C TYR A 39 23.93 26.30 5.80
N ILE A 40 23.80 26.91 4.61
CA ILE A 40 23.98 26.23 3.33
C ILE A 40 25.40 25.67 3.22
N GLU A 41 26.42 26.48 3.50
CA GLU A 41 27.83 26.05 3.49
C GLU A 41 28.07 24.91 4.49
N LYS A 42 27.47 24.98 5.68
CA LYS A 42 27.58 23.92 6.69
C LYS A 42 26.88 22.63 6.24
N ASN A 43 25.69 22.71 5.66
CA ASN A 43 24.98 21.55 5.10
C ASN A 43 25.82 20.88 3.99
N GLN A 44 26.38 21.70 3.09
CA GLN A 44 27.27 21.27 2.02
C GLN A 44 28.49 20.51 2.55
N ALA A 45 29.17 21.07 3.56
CA ALA A 45 30.29 20.41 4.22
C ALA A 45 29.84 19.10 4.89
N CYS A 46 28.71 19.07 5.59
CA CYS A 46 28.19 17.86 6.24
C CYS A 46 27.95 16.71 5.26
N ILE A 47 27.29 16.99 4.13
CA ILE A 47 26.99 15.96 3.13
C ILE A 47 28.28 15.46 2.47
N LYS A 48 29.18 16.37 2.09
CA LYS A 48 30.44 16.03 1.43
C LYS A 48 31.43 15.29 2.32
N ASP A 49 31.55 15.70 3.58
CA ASP A 49 32.61 15.23 4.47
C ASP A 49 32.17 14.07 5.37
N TYR A 50 30.87 13.82 5.52
CA TYR A 50 30.35 12.75 6.38
C TYR A 50 29.37 11.83 5.66
N VAL A 51 28.36 12.36 4.96
CA VAL A 51 27.31 11.53 4.33
C VAL A 51 27.88 10.73 3.16
N PHE A 52 28.49 11.38 2.17
CA PHE A 52 29.05 10.68 1.02
C PHE A 52 30.17 9.68 1.40
N PRO A 53 31.09 10.00 2.33
CA PRO A 53 32.05 9.02 2.83
C PRO A 53 31.40 7.82 3.51
N ALA A 54 30.36 8.02 4.33
CA ALA A 54 29.64 6.92 4.96
C ALA A 54 28.97 5.98 3.95
N TYR A 55 28.33 6.54 2.90
CA TYR A 55 27.77 5.72 1.82
C TYR A 55 28.86 4.96 1.04
N LYS A 56 30.06 5.53 0.84
CA LYS A 56 31.18 4.82 0.23
C LYS A 56 31.66 3.64 1.07
N GLU A 57 31.71 3.82 2.39
CA GLU A 57 32.04 2.74 3.33
C GLU A 57 30.99 1.63 3.31
N LEU A 58 29.70 2.00 3.26
CA LEU A 58 28.60 1.06 3.10
C LEU A 58 28.72 0.27 1.79
N ILE A 59 28.97 0.95 0.66
CA ILE A 59 29.17 0.31 -0.65
C ILE A 59 30.33 -0.69 -0.60
N SER A 60 31.47 -0.29 -0.02
CA SER A 60 32.64 -1.17 0.10
C SER A 60 32.30 -2.43 0.89
N SER A 61 31.66 -2.25 2.05
CA SER A 61 31.28 -3.35 2.95
C SER A 61 30.27 -4.30 2.31
N LEU A 62 29.21 -3.76 1.68
CA LEU A 62 28.22 -4.56 0.96
C LEU A 62 28.83 -5.32 -0.23
N THR A 63 29.79 -4.70 -0.93
CA THR A 63 30.49 -5.35 -2.05
C THR A 63 31.32 -6.53 -1.57
N GLU A 64 32.03 -6.40 -0.45
CA GLU A 64 32.79 -7.51 0.17
C GLU A 64 31.87 -8.66 0.61
N LEU A 65 30.68 -8.33 1.14
CA LEU A 65 29.72 -9.33 1.62
C LEU A 65 28.95 -10.05 0.50
N ARG A 66 28.90 -9.48 -0.71
CA ARG A 66 28.06 -9.97 -1.82
C ARG A 66 28.20 -11.47 -2.11
N GLU A 67 29.44 -11.96 -2.08
CA GLU A 67 29.75 -13.37 -2.41
C GLU A 67 29.71 -14.30 -1.17
N THR A 68 29.41 -13.76 0.02
CA THR A 68 29.43 -14.53 1.27
C THR A 68 28.09 -15.16 1.62
N GLY A 69 26.98 -14.62 1.08
CA GLY A 69 25.63 -15.13 1.32
C GLY A 69 25.37 -16.44 0.59
N GLN A 70 24.95 -17.48 1.32
CA GLN A 70 24.54 -18.77 0.74
C GLN A 70 23.07 -19.01 1.09
N ASN A 71 22.16 -18.58 0.23
CA ASN A 71 20.73 -18.89 0.35
C ASN A 71 20.15 -19.28 -1.02
N LYS A 72 19.25 -20.26 -1.05
CA LYS A 72 18.58 -20.69 -2.28
C LYS A 72 17.34 -19.84 -2.62
N ASN A 73 17.33 -18.59 -2.17
CA ASN A 73 16.21 -17.63 -2.22
C ASN A 73 14.97 -18.09 -1.44
N GLY A 74 14.27 -17.17 -0.79
CA GLY A 74 13.19 -17.51 0.16
C GLY A 74 13.72 -17.74 1.58
N LEU A 75 12.89 -17.44 2.57
CA LEU A 75 13.30 -17.47 3.98
C LEU A 75 13.42 -18.89 4.52
N CYS A 76 12.58 -19.83 4.08
CA CYS A 76 12.56 -21.24 4.53
C CYS A 76 13.91 -21.97 4.43
N TYR A 77 14.84 -21.51 3.59
CA TYR A 77 16.15 -22.12 3.42
C TYR A 77 17.20 -21.62 4.43
N LEU A 78 16.88 -20.60 5.23
CA LEU A 78 17.71 -20.16 6.35
C LEU A 78 17.48 -21.05 7.59
N PRO A 79 18.45 -21.12 8.52
CA PRO A 79 18.22 -21.72 9.83
C PRO A 79 17.02 -21.05 10.53
N ASP A 80 16.06 -21.87 10.98
CA ASP A 80 14.78 -21.44 11.57
C ASP A 80 13.92 -20.53 10.66
N GLY A 81 14.21 -20.50 9.36
CA GLY A 81 13.66 -19.55 8.41
C GLY A 81 12.15 -19.63 8.23
N SER A 82 11.57 -20.84 8.17
CA SER A 82 10.11 -21.01 8.11
C SER A 82 9.44 -20.48 9.37
N LYS A 83 10.06 -20.66 10.55
CA LYS A 83 9.49 -20.18 11.81
C LYS A 83 9.58 -18.66 11.91
N TYR A 84 10.68 -18.08 11.45
CA TYR A 84 10.83 -16.64 11.34
C TYR A 84 9.78 -16.06 10.38
N TYR A 85 9.56 -16.69 9.23
CA TYR A 85 8.54 -16.25 8.28
C TYR A 85 7.12 -16.31 8.86
N GLU A 86 6.74 -17.38 9.57
CA GLU A 86 5.44 -17.41 10.27
C GLU A 86 5.23 -16.23 11.22
N LEU A 87 6.26 -15.84 11.98
CA LEU A 87 6.20 -14.71 12.90
C LEU A 87 6.12 -13.38 12.15
N LEU A 88 6.90 -13.23 11.07
CA LEU A 88 6.89 -12.06 10.22
C LEU A 88 5.52 -11.87 9.58
N VAL A 89 4.91 -12.93 9.03
CA VAL A 89 3.57 -12.86 8.44
C VAL A 89 2.52 -12.50 9.50
N ALA A 90 2.59 -13.07 10.69
CA ALA A 90 1.67 -12.73 11.78
C ALA A 90 1.79 -11.25 12.20
N GLU A 91 3.02 -10.71 12.25
CA GLU A 91 3.29 -9.31 12.58
C GLU A 91 2.84 -8.35 11.46
N GLN A 92 3.21 -8.63 10.21
CA GLN A 92 2.88 -7.80 9.05
C GLN A 92 1.38 -7.77 8.78
N THR A 93 0.69 -8.93 8.84
CA THR A 93 -0.74 -9.02 8.52
C THR A 93 -1.65 -8.76 9.71
N GLY A 94 -1.15 -8.94 10.94
CA GLY A 94 -1.98 -8.93 12.14
C GLY A 94 -2.98 -10.09 12.22
N SER A 95 -2.87 -11.12 11.36
CA SER A 95 -3.70 -12.33 11.39
C SER A 95 -3.05 -13.42 12.26
N SER A 96 -3.87 -14.15 13.03
CA SER A 96 -3.43 -15.29 13.85
C SER A 96 -3.47 -16.63 13.10
N ARG A 97 -3.89 -16.62 11.84
CA ARG A 97 -3.98 -17.81 10.99
C ARG A 97 -2.58 -18.32 10.64
N SER A 98 -2.44 -19.64 10.55
CA SER A 98 -1.21 -20.26 10.03
C SER A 98 -1.07 -20.01 8.52
N ILE A 99 0.15 -20.14 7.97
CA ILE A 99 0.38 -19.98 6.53
C ILE A 99 -0.56 -20.87 5.69
N PRO A 100 -0.76 -22.17 5.99
CA PRO A 100 -1.74 -22.99 5.25
C PRO A 100 -3.18 -22.46 5.32
N GLN A 101 -3.58 -21.85 6.45
CA GLN A 101 -4.89 -21.23 6.58
C GLN A 101 -5.00 -19.94 5.76
N LEU A 102 -3.94 -19.14 5.69
CA LEU A 102 -3.88 -17.95 4.85
C LEU A 102 -3.91 -18.29 3.36
N GLN A 103 -3.14 -19.31 2.93
CA GLN A 103 -3.21 -19.82 1.56
C GLN A 103 -4.62 -20.28 1.19
N ALA A 104 -5.27 -21.05 2.08
CA ALA A 104 -6.65 -21.50 1.87
C ALA A 104 -7.66 -20.33 1.81
N LEU A 105 -7.48 -19.33 2.67
CA LEU A 105 -8.30 -18.11 2.68
C LEU A 105 -8.16 -17.33 1.38
N THR A 106 -6.93 -17.09 0.92
CA THR A 106 -6.64 -16.43 -0.35
C THR A 106 -7.24 -17.18 -1.54
N LEU A 107 -7.02 -18.50 -1.63
CA LEU A 107 -7.59 -19.32 -2.70
C LEU A 107 -9.12 -19.29 -2.70
N SER A 108 -9.76 -19.28 -1.53
CA SER A 108 -11.21 -19.18 -1.42
C SER A 108 -11.73 -17.85 -1.94
N GLN A 109 -11.12 -16.73 -1.52
CA GLN A 109 -11.54 -15.41 -1.98
C GLN A 109 -11.32 -15.23 -3.49
N MET A 110 -10.17 -15.67 -4.01
CA MET A 110 -9.90 -15.63 -5.45
C MET A 110 -10.88 -16.50 -6.25
N ALA A 111 -11.30 -17.65 -5.71
CA ALA A 111 -12.29 -18.50 -6.37
C ALA A 111 -13.67 -17.84 -6.42
N GLU A 112 -14.09 -17.16 -5.35
CA GLU A 112 -15.32 -16.33 -5.33
C GLU A 112 -15.24 -15.23 -6.38
N ASP A 113 -14.13 -14.49 -6.43
CA ASP A 113 -13.93 -13.39 -7.37
C ASP A 113 -13.92 -13.88 -8.83
N SER A 114 -13.25 -14.99 -9.09
CA SER A 114 -13.17 -15.62 -10.41
C SER A 114 -14.52 -16.19 -10.87
N ALA A 115 -15.35 -16.67 -9.95
CA ALA A 115 -16.70 -17.12 -10.25
C ALA A 115 -17.60 -15.93 -10.65
N ALA A 116 -17.55 -14.85 -9.87
CA ALA A 116 -18.31 -13.64 -10.14
C ALA A 116 -17.91 -13.00 -11.49
N LEU A 117 -16.61 -12.91 -11.79
CA LEU A 117 -16.12 -12.42 -13.09
C LEU A 117 -16.64 -13.25 -14.26
N ARG A 118 -16.59 -14.58 -14.15
CA ARG A 118 -17.10 -15.47 -15.21
C ARG A 118 -18.61 -15.31 -15.42
N GLU A 119 -19.38 -15.13 -14.35
CA GLU A 119 -20.83 -14.90 -14.44
C GLU A 119 -21.14 -13.58 -15.16
N MET A 120 -20.45 -12.48 -14.80
CA MET A 120 -20.58 -11.18 -15.45
C MET A 120 -20.21 -11.26 -16.94
N LEU A 121 -19.04 -11.82 -17.27
CA LEU A 121 -18.58 -11.98 -18.66
C LEU A 121 -19.49 -12.89 -19.50
N SER A 122 -20.11 -13.90 -18.90
CA SER A 122 -21.06 -14.78 -19.60
C SER A 122 -22.40 -14.09 -19.91
N SER A 123 -22.74 -13.06 -19.13
CA SER A 123 -23.97 -12.28 -19.28
C SER A 123 -23.81 -11.14 -20.29
N SER A 124 -22.58 -10.70 -20.54
CA SER A 124 -22.24 -9.72 -21.58
C SER A 124 -22.09 -10.40 -22.95
N ALA A 125 -23.15 -10.42 -23.74
CA ALA A 125 -23.25 -11.17 -25.00
C ALA A 125 -22.31 -10.73 -26.16
N ASP A 126 -21.49 -9.69 -25.99
CA ASP A 126 -20.68 -9.06 -27.05
C ASP A 126 -19.16 -8.99 -26.77
N VAL A 127 -18.65 -9.71 -25.75
CA VAL A 127 -17.22 -9.64 -25.39
C VAL A 127 -16.42 -10.71 -26.15
N THR A 128 -15.72 -10.29 -27.20
CA THR A 128 -14.79 -11.16 -27.96
C THR A 128 -13.43 -11.30 -27.29
N ASP A 129 -13.07 -10.39 -26.38
CA ASP A 129 -11.86 -10.43 -25.53
C ASP A 129 -12.16 -9.80 -24.14
N PRO A 130 -12.10 -10.55 -23.04
CA PRO A 130 -12.29 -10.03 -21.68
C PRO A 130 -11.36 -8.87 -21.30
N SER A 131 -10.17 -8.79 -21.93
CA SER A 131 -9.22 -7.70 -21.69
C SER A 131 -9.65 -6.38 -22.34
N ASP A 132 -10.46 -6.43 -23.40
CA ASP A 132 -11.00 -5.23 -24.06
C ASP A 132 -12.14 -4.58 -23.25
N SER A 133 -12.95 -5.39 -22.54
CA SER A 133 -13.99 -4.87 -21.63
C SER A 133 -13.41 -4.23 -20.37
N LEU A 134 -12.24 -4.69 -19.91
CA LEU A 134 -11.49 -4.03 -18.86
C LEU A 134 -10.89 -2.71 -19.36
N ARG A 135 -10.43 -2.65 -20.62
CA ARG A 135 -9.89 -1.42 -21.23
C ARG A 135 -10.96 -0.37 -21.56
N SER A 136 -12.18 -0.77 -21.93
CA SER A 136 -13.27 0.17 -22.27
C SER A 136 -13.93 0.84 -21.06
N ALA A 137 -13.52 0.49 -19.84
CA ALA A 137 -13.90 1.17 -18.61
C ALA A 137 -13.15 2.51 -18.44
N ALA A 138 -12.20 2.83 -19.32
CA ALA A 138 -11.35 4.02 -19.25
C ALA A 138 -11.98 5.33 -19.78
N ASP A 139 -13.31 5.46 -19.85
CA ASP A 139 -13.99 6.72 -20.22
C ASP A 139 -14.02 7.73 -19.04
N MET A 140 -12.93 7.81 -18.28
CA MET A 140 -12.69 8.90 -17.34
C MET A 140 -12.14 10.10 -18.12
N PRO A 141 -12.54 11.35 -17.81
CA PRO A 141 -11.89 12.52 -18.37
C PRO A 141 -10.37 12.43 -18.15
N GLU A 142 -9.57 12.57 -19.21
CA GLU A 142 -8.10 12.47 -19.15
C GLU A 142 -7.46 13.48 -18.19
N THR A 143 -8.18 14.55 -17.82
CA THR A 143 -7.71 15.58 -16.89
C THR A 143 -8.66 15.71 -15.71
N LEU A 144 -8.46 14.89 -14.68
CA LEU A 144 -9.06 15.13 -13.37
C LEU A 144 -8.02 15.78 -12.46
N ASN A 145 -8.40 16.88 -11.83
CA ASN A 145 -7.58 17.53 -10.82
C ASN A 145 -7.59 16.65 -9.55
N PRO A 146 -6.43 16.22 -9.03
CA PRO A 146 -6.35 15.40 -7.84
C PRO A 146 -7.09 15.97 -6.62
N ALA A 147 -7.14 17.30 -6.47
CA ALA A 147 -7.86 17.95 -5.37
C ALA A 147 -9.38 17.80 -5.50
N ASP A 148 -9.90 17.90 -6.73
CA ASP A 148 -11.34 17.73 -6.99
C ASP A 148 -11.76 16.27 -6.74
N ILE A 149 -10.91 15.29 -7.12
CA ILE A 149 -11.12 13.87 -6.80
C ILE A 149 -11.23 13.64 -5.29
N LEU A 150 -10.34 14.23 -4.48
CA LEU A 150 -10.39 14.06 -3.02
C LEU A 150 -11.67 14.62 -2.41
N GLU A 151 -12.15 15.77 -2.88
CA GLU A 151 -13.42 16.35 -2.43
C GLU A 151 -14.61 15.49 -2.86
N ASP A 152 -14.62 14.98 -4.09
CA ASP A 152 -15.66 14.07 -4.59
C ASP A 152 -15.70 12.79 -3.72
N LEU A 153 -14.54 12.16 -3.50
CA LEU A 153 -14.40 10.99 -2.64
C LEU A 153 -14.86 11.26 -1.20
N LYS A 154 -14.53 12.43 -0.62
CA LYS A 154 -15.00 12.83 0.71
C LYS A 154 -16.54 12.96 0.74
N SER A 155 -17.14 13.47 -0.33
CA SER A 155 -18.59 13.67 -0.42
C SER A 155 -19.37 12.35 -0.58
N ASP A 156 -18.79 11.37 -1.27
CA ASP A 156 -19.40 10.05 -1.52
C ASP A 156 -19.44 9.14 -0.28
N LEU A 157 -18.80 9.55 0.82
CA LEU A 157 -18.79 8.81 2.08
C LEU A 157 -20.15 8.78 2.79
N SER A 158 -21.05 9.73 2.49
CA SER A 158 -22.29 9.93 3.24
C SER A 158 -23.18 8.68 3.31
N GLY A 159 -23.51 8.24 4.52
CA GLY A 159 -24.33 7.05 4.79
C GLY A 159 -23.61 5.71 4.58
N LEU A 160 -22.35 5.73 4.17
CA LEU A 160 -21.48 4.56 4.08
C LEU A 160 -20.38 4.58 5.14
N PHE A 161 -19.92 5.75 5.55
CA PHE A 161 -18.88 5.96 6.55
C PHE A 161 -19.32 7.04 7.53
N PRO A 162 -18.81 7.04 8.78
CA PRO A 162 -19.04 8.16 9.68
C PRO A 162 -18.39 9.43 9.15
N ASP A 163 -18.97 10.59 9.47
CA ASP A 163 -18.47 11.88 8.99
C ASP A 163 -16.98 12.06 9.35
N PRO A 164 -16.13 12.47 8.39
CA PRO A 164 -14.72 12.72 8.66
C PRO A 164 -14.54 13.93 9.59
N PRO A 165 -13.54 13.91 10.49
CA PRO A 165 -13.08 15.12 11.16
C PRO A 165 -12.63 16.18 10.14
N GLU A 166 -12.86 17.45 10.45
CA GLU A 166 -12.39 18.55 9.59
C GLU A 166 -10.89 18.78 9.76
N VAL A 167 -10.16 18.67 8.65
CA VAL A 167 -8.71 18.86 8.56
C VAL A 167 -8.34 19.53 7.24
N ASN A 168 -7.15 20.12 7.17
CA ASN A 168 -6.57 20.57 5.91
C ASN A 168 -5.90 19.38 5.21
N ALA A 169 -6.31 19.09 3.97
CA ALA A 169 -5.66 18.10 3.12
C ALA A 169 -5.07 18.80 1.90
N SER A 170 -3.78 18.57 1.63
CA SER A 170 -3.08 19.15 0.48
C SER A 170 -2.37 18.08 -0.33
N ILE A 171 -2.27 18.35 -1.63
CA ILE A 171 -1.56 17.47 -2.57
C ILE A 171 -0.25 18.13 -2.95
N LYS A 172 0.83 17.36 -2.85
CA LYS A 172 2.17 17.73 -3.33
C LYS A 172 2.64 16.73 -4.36
N TYR A 173 3.61 17.14 -5.16
CA TYR A 173 4.20 16.28 -6.16
C TYR A 173 5.61 15.88 -5.75
N VAL A 174 5.97 14.64 -6.07
CA VAL A 174 7.32 14.12 -5.87
C VAL A 174 8.28 14.88 -6.80
N GLN A 175 9.47 15.21 -6.29
CA GLN A 175 10.53 15.82 -7.09
C GLN A 175 10.98 14.86 -8.20
N GLN A 176 11.25 15.38 -9.39
CA GLN A 176 11.54 14.56 -10.58
C GLN A 176 12.74 13.62 -10.36
N GLU A 177 13.74 14.05 -9.60
CA GLU A 177 14.95 13.28 -9.29
C GLU A 177 14.67 12.07 -8.39
N MET A 178 13.54 12.08 -7.67
CA MET A 178 13.11 11.01 -6.77
C MET A 178 12.02 10.11 -7.38
N ALA A 179 11.45 10.49 -8.52
CA ALA A 179 10.30 9.82 -9.12
C ALA A 179 10.56 8.33 -9.44
N ASP A 180 11.79 7.98 -9.82
CA ASP A 180 12.17 6.59 -10.11
C ASP A 180 12.27 5.72 -8.85
N TYR A 181 12.35 6.31 -7.65
CA TYR A 181 12.59 5.60 -6.39
C TYR A 181 11.38 5.60 -5.45
N LEU A 182 10.33 6.37 -5.75
CA LEU A 182 9.17 6.51 -4.89
C LEU A 182 7.92 5.83 -5.46
N SER A 183 7.03 5.41 -4.56
CA SER A 183 5.71 4.86 -4.85
C SER A 183 4.86 5.80 -5.73
N PRO A 184 3.80 5.29 -6.39
CA PRO A 184 2.88 6.13 -7.17
C PRO A 184 2.26 7.28 -6.36
N ALA A 185 1.92 7.04 -5.11
CA ALA A 185 1.56 8.07 -4.15
C ALA A 185 1.92 7.61 -2.73
N PHE A 186 1.86 8.54 -1.77
CA PHE A 186 1.92 8.23 -0.34
C PHE A 186 1.34 9.37 0.50
N TYR A 187 0.58 9.01 1.52
CA TYR A 187 0.16 9.88 2.60
C TYR A 187 1.28 10.05 3.63
N MET A 188 1.59 11.30 3.96
CA MET A 188 2.54 11.62 5.03
C MET A 188 1.79 11.69 6.35
N ILE A 189 2.04 10.70 7.21
CA ILE A 189 1.49 10.67 8.57
C ILE A 189 1.91 11.94 9.31
N PRO A 190 0.95 12.72 9.85
CA PRO A 190 1.23 13.96 10.57
C PRO A 190 1.95 13.71 11.89
N ALA A 191 2.51 14.77 12.47
CA ALA A 191 3.02 14.70 13.83
C ALA A 191 1.86 14.44 14.81
N ILE A 192 2.15 13.74 15.90
CA ILE A 192 1.13 13.36 16.91
C ILE A 192 0.46 14.56 17.58
N ASP A 193 1.08 15.72 17.56
CA ASP A 193 0.60 16.99 18.12
C ASP A 193 0.12 17.99 17.05
N ASP A 194 0.14 17.60 15.78
CA ASP A 194 -0.31 18.42 14.65
C ASP A 194 -1.00 17.58 13.58
N THR A 195 -2.21 17.10 13.88
CA THR A 195 -3.01 16.28 12.97
C THR A 195 -3.88 17.10 12.01
N ALA A 196 -3.79 18.44 12.08
CA ALA A 196 -4.66 19.34 11.32
C ALA A 196 -4.21 19.46 9.86
N ASP A 197 -2.90 19.47 9.60
CA ASP A 197 -2.33 19.63 8.27
C ASP A 197 -1.84 18.30 7.70
N ASN A 198 -2.50 17.84 6.64
CA ASN A 198 -2.30 16.54 6.03
C ASN A 198 -1.82 16.69 4.59
N VAL A 199 -0.90 15.81 4.18
CA VAL A 199 -0.27 15.89 2.86
C VAL A 199 -0.27 14.52 2.18
N ILE A 200 -0.75 14.49 0.93
CA ILE A 200 -0.60 13.36 0.03
C ILE A 200 0.41 13.76 -1.05
N TYR A 201 1.42 12.92 -1.26
CA TYR A 201 2.38 13.08 -2.35
C TYR A 201 1.97 12.22 -3.54
N ILE A 202 1.98 12.79 -4.74
CA ILE A 202 1.71 12.09 -5.99
C ILE A 202 2.98 12.06 -6.84
N ASN A 203 3.27 10.88 -7.39
CA ASN A 203 4.33 10.68 -8.36
C ASN A 203 3.73 10.58 -9.77
N GLU A 204 3.71 11.71 -10.49
CA GLU A 204 3.04 11.81 -11.79
C GLU A 204 3.61 10.85 -12.85
N SER A 205 4.90 10.48 -12.75
CA SER A 205 5.51 9.55 -13.71
C SER A 205 4.99 8.12 -13.58
N ARG A 206 4.27 7.80 -12.50
CA ARG A 206 3.73 6.48 -12.20
C ARG A 206 2.19 6.44 -12.19
N MET A 207 1.54 7.44 -12.79
CA MET A 207 0.08 7.50 -12.95
C MET A 207 -0.31 7.22 -14.40
N PRO A 208 -0.67 5.98 -14.75
CA PRO A 208 -0.92 5.59 -16.14
C PRO A 208 -2.26 6.12 -16.68
N ASP A 209 -3.26 6.30 -15.82
CA ASP A 209 -4.61 6.73 -16.20
C ASP A 209 -5.38 7.36 -15.02
N ALA A 210 -6.51 7.99 -15.34
CA ALA A 210 -7.34 8.71 -14.38
C ALA A 210 -8.07 7.79 -13.37
N LEU A 211 -8.35 6.54 -13.75
CA LEU A 211 -8.97 5.58 -12.82
C LEU A 211 -7.96 5.14 -11.75
N THR A 212 -6.72 4.88 -12.16
CA THR A 212 -5.61 4.55 -11.26
C THR A 212 -5.32 5.70 -10.31
N LEU A 213 -5.34 6.94 -10.80
CA LEU A 213 -5.23 8.12 -9.94
C LEU A 213 -6.40 8.18 -8.94
N PHE A 214 -7.63 7.95 -9.39
CA PHE A 214 -8.82 7.97 -8.53
C PHE A 214 -8.74 6.93 -7.41
N THR A 215 -8.43 5.67 -7.74
CA THR A 215 -8.34 4.60 -6.74
C THR A 215 -7.15 4.81 -5.80
N THR A 216 -6.03 5.33 -6.30
CA THR A 216 -4.87 5.68 -5.46
C THR A 216 -5.19 6.81 -4.49
N LEU A 217 -5.95 7.83 -4.91
CA LEU A 217 -6.40 8.89 -4.00
C LEU A 217 -7.41 8.38 -2.97
N ALA A 218 -8.20 7.35 -3.30
CA ALA A 218 -9.02 6.68 -2.31
C ALA A 218 -8.18 5.88 -1.30
N HIS A 219 -7.07 5.28 -1.74
CA HIS A 219 -6.10 4.56 -0.90
C HIS A 219 -5.38 5.50 0.07
N GLU A 220 -4.84 6.61 -0.43
CA GLU A 220 -4.04 7.54 0.38
C GLU A 220 -4.91 8.54 1.15
N GLY A 221 -6.05 8.92 0.59
CA GLY A 221 -6.92 9.99 1.06
C GLY A 221 -8.20 9.48 1.73
N TYR A 222 -9.33 9.67 1.04
CA TYR A 222 -10.66 9.35 1.54
C TYR A 222 -11.25 8.14 0.80
N PRO A 223 -11.73 7.09 1.49
CA PRO A 223 -11.69 6.85 2.93
C PRO A 223 -10.43 6.09 3.41
N GLY A 224 -9.33 6.10 2.67
CA GLY A 224 -8.10 5.37 3.00
C GLY A 224 -7.24 5.94 4.15
N HIS A 225 -5.92 6.03 3.95
CA HIS A 225 -4.96 6.31 5.02
C HIS A 225 -5.20 7.63 5.76
N LEU A 226 -5.39 8.73 5.04
CA LEU A 226 -5.67 10.03 5.64
C LEU A 226 -6.92 9.92 6.52
N TYR A 227 -8.03 9.44 5.95
CA TYR A 227 -9.30 9.32 6.66
C TYR A 227 -9.20 8.42 7.90
N GLN A 228 -8.57 7.24 7.77
CA GLN A 228 -8.32 6.33 8.88
C GLN A 228 -7.55 7.00 10.02
N THR A 229 -6.47 7.72 9.66
CA THR A 229 -5.57 8.36 10.61
C THR A 229 -6.27 9.49 11.36
N ILE A 230 -6.95 10.40 10.64
CA ILE A 230 -7.62 11.54 11.25
C ILE A 230 -8.82 11.10 12.09
N TYR A 231 -9.57 10.08 11.65
CA TYR A 231 -10.72 9.58 12.38
C TYR A 231 -10.27 8.99 13.71
N TYR A 232 -9.30 8.07 13.67
CA TYR A 232 -8.81 7.43 14.89
C TYR A 232 -8.17 8.45 15.84
N SER A 233 -7.39 9.42 15.32
CA SER A 233 -6.82 10.49 16.14
C SER A 233 -7.88 11.35 16.83
N SER A 234 -9.03 11.57 16.18
CA SER A 234 -10.15 12.33 16.76
C SER A 234 -10.84 11.63 17.94
N THR A 235 -10.59 10.32 18.12
CA THR A 235 -11.08 9.56 19.28
C THR A 235 -10.26 9.79 20.56
N ASP A 236 -9.22 10.63 20.49
CA ASP A 236 -8.28 10.93 21.58
C ASP A 236 -7.66 9.65 22.20
N PRO A 237 -7.01 8.80 21.37
CA PRO A 237 -6.43 7.55 21.85
C PRO A 237 -5.24 7.80 22.78
N ASP A 238 -4.97 6.86 23.68
CA ASP A 238 -3.75 6.90 24.50
C ASP A 238 -2.51 7.02 23.58
N PRO A 239 -1.57 7.96 23.83
CA PRO A 239 -0.39 8.18 22.99
C PRO A 239 0.44 6.92 22.72
N LEU A 240 0.40 5.91 23.61
CA LEU A 240 1.04 4.62 23.39
C LEU A 240 0.56 3.94 22.10
N ARG A 241 -0.69 4.17 21.68
CA ARG A 241 -1.28 3.60 20.46
C ARG A 241 -0.57 4.09 19.19
N ASN A 242 0.03 5.28 19.22
CA ASN A 242 0.81 5.84 18.10
C ASN A 242 2.21 5.22 17.98
N LEU A 243 2.67 4.46 18.98
CA LEU A 243 3.97 3.76 18.95
C LEU A 243 3.88 2.33 18.40
N LEU A 244 2.67 1.82 18.21
CA LEU A 244 2.42 0.47 17.71
C LEU A 244 2.08 0.52 16.22
N ASN A 245 2.64 -0.40 15.45
CA ASN A 245 2.37 -0.53 14.03
C ASN A 245 1.61 -1.82 13.74
N PHE A 246 0.59 -1.74 12.90
CA PHE A 246 -0.25 -2.86 12.50
C PHE A 246 -0.47 -2.81 10.99
N GLY A 247 0.53 -3.29 10.24
CA GLY A 247 0.56 -3.18 8.77
C GLY A 247 -0.73 -3.67 8.12
N GLY A 248 -1.22 -4.85 8.50
CA GLY A 248 -2.44 -5.42 7.92
C GLY A 248 -3.72 -4.67 8.24
N TYR A 249 -3.77 -3.92 9.35
CA TYR A 249 -4.89 -3.01 9.61
C TYR A 249 -4.79 -1.77 8.73
N THR A 250 -3.62 -1.14 8.69
CA THR A 250 -3.40 0.13 7.98
C THR A 250 -3.52 -0.05 6.47
N GLU A 251 -2.73 -0.97 5.92
CA GLU A 251 -2.66 -1.26 4.47
C GLU A 251 -3.88 -2.05 4.00
N GLY A 252 -4.40 -2.95 4.84
CA GLY A 252 -5.62 -3.67 4.54
C GLY A 252 -6.85 -2.77 4.47
N TRP A 253 -6.92 -1.73 5.31
CA TRP A 253 -8.00 -0.75 5.28
C TRP A 253 -7.92 0.15 4.05
N ALA A 254 -6.71 0.62 3.71
CA ALA A 254 -6.50 1.41 2.51
C ALA A 254 -6.80 0.61 1.25
N THR A 255 -6.36 -0.66 1.18
CA THR A 255 -6.73 -1.60 0.11
C THR A 255 -8.24 -1.85 0.07
N TYR A 256 -8.89 -2.04 1.22
CA TYR A 256 -10.35 -2.18 1.29
C TYR A 256 -11.08 -0.95 0.74
N SER A 257 -10.59 0.25 1.08
CA SER A 257 -11.11 1.53 0.63
C SER A 257 -10.89 1.76 -0.87
N GLU A 258 -9.72 1.40 -1.38
CA GLU A 258 -9.40 1.37 -2.81
C GLU A 258 -10.37 0.46 -3.58
N MET A 259 -10.61 -0.75 -3.07
CA MET A 259 -11.53 -1.72 -3.69
C MET A 259 -12.98 -1.22 -3.68
N LEU A 260 -13.39 -0.46 -2.66
CA LEU A 260 -14.70 0.18 -2.61
C LEU A 260 -14.82 1.35 -3.58
N SER A 261 -13.74 2.10 -3.81
CA SER A 261 -13.79 3.34 -4.61
C SER A 261 -14.12 3.10 -6.08
N TYR A 262 -13.91 1.90 -6.62
CA TYR A 262 -14.43 1.52 -7.93
C TYR A 262 -15.93 1.81 -8.07
N TYR A 263 -16.72 1.66 -7.00
CA TYR A 263 -18.16 1.95 -7.00
C TYR A 263 -18.53 3.43 -6.85
N PHE A 264 -17.57 4.28 -6.47
CA PHE A 264 -17.71 5.74 -6.43
C PHE A 264 -17.25 6.38 -7.75
N SER A 265 -16.46 5.66 -8.53
CA SER A 265 -16.06 6.11 -9.86
C SER A 265 -17.26 6.20 -10.83
N PRO A 266 -17.14 6.95 -11.93
CA PRO A 266 -18.13 7.02 -13.01
C PRO A 266 -18.43 5.70 -13.75
N LEU A 267 -17.72 4.61 -13.42
CA LEU A 267 -17.97 3.30 -13.98
C LEU A 267 -19.40 2.83 -13.73
N SER A 268 -19.94 2.05 -14.67
CA SER A 268 -21.15 1.28 -14.35
C SER A 268 -20.87 0.32 -13.19
N LYS A 269 -21.91 -0.02 -12.41
CA LYS A 269 -21.77 -0.95 -11.28
C LYS A 269 -21.16 -2.30 -11.68
N GLU A 270 -21.43 -2.76 -12.90
CA GLU A 270 -20.88 -4.00 -13.44
C GLU A 270 -19.38 -3.84 -13.75
N GLN A 271 -18.96 -2.75 -14.39
CA GLN A 271 -17.54 -2.46 -14.64
C GLN A 271 -16.76 -2.27 -13.34
N ALA A 272 -17.30 -1.51 -12.39
CA ALA A 272 -16.72 -1.33 -11.06
C ALA A 272 -16.51 -2.68 -10.36
N ALA A 273 -17.52 -3.56 -10.39
CA ALA A 273 -17.40 -4.89 -9.83
C ALA A 273 -16.35 -5.74 -10.57
N MET A 274 -16.29 -5.69 -11.89
CA MET A 274 -15.25 -6.41 -12.64
C MET A 274 -13.84 -5.92 -12.27
N MET A 275 -13.64 -4.61 -12.19
CA MET A 275 -12.35 -4.02 -11.81
C MET A 275 -11.91 -4.43 -10.41
N GLN A 276 -12.79 -4.26 -9.42
CA GLN A 276 -12.51 -4.65 -8.04
C GLN A 276 -12.08 -6.13 -7.95
N ARG A 277 -12.82 -7.03 -8.61
CA ARG A 277 -12.56 -8.48 -8.54
C ARG A 277 -11.26 -8.84 -9.24
N ASN A 278 -10.97 -8.21 -10.38
CA ASN A 278 -9.70 -8.41 -11.08
C ASN A 278 -8.51 -7.94 -10.23
N SER A 279 -8.59 -6.75 -9.63
CA SER A 279 -7.55 -6.23 -8.73
C SER A 279 -7.35 -7.13 -7.50
N SER A 280 -8.44 -7.62 -6.89
CA SER A 280 -8.39 -8.60 -5.80
C SER A 280 -7.66 -9.90 -6.20
N ILE A 281 -7.93 -10.44 -7.40
CA ILE A 281 -7.24 -11.63 -7.89
C ILE A 281 -5.75 -11.38 -8.05
N ILE A 282 -5.35 -10.25 -8.65
CA ILE A 282 -3.93 -9.91 -8.86
C ILE A 282 -3.18 -9.82 -7.52
N LEU A 283 -3.75 -9.13 -6.53
CA LEU A 283 -3.17 -9.06 -5.19
C LEU A 283 -3.11 -10.44 -4.51
N GLY A 284 -4.13 -11.28 -4.71
CA GLY A 284 -4.14 -12.67 -4.25
C GLY A 284 -3.01 -13.52 -4.86
N LEU A 285 -2.65 -13.28 -6.13
CA LEU A 285 -1.51 -13.94 -6.75
C LEU A 285 -0.18 -13.55 -6.10
N TYR A 286 0.02 -12.26 -5.79
CA TYR A 286 1.21 -11.82 -5.06
C TYR A 286 1.28 -12.43 -3.65
N ALA A 287 0.15 -12.51 -2.95
CA ALA A 287 0.09 -13.13 -1.64
C ALA A 287 0.44 -14.64 -1.67
N LEU A 288 -0.09 -15.37 -2.65
CA LEU A 288 0.24 -16.79 -2.82
C LEU A 288 1.70 -17.00 -3.23
N ALA A 289 2.25 -16.12 -4.08
CA ALA A 289 3.65 -16.18 -4.47
C ALA A 289 4.58 -15.92 -3.26
N ASP A 290 4.26 -14.94 -2.42
CA ASP A 290 5.03 -14.64 -1.20
C ASP A 290 5.09 -15.86 -0.26
N MET A 291 3.93 -16.43 0.08
CA MET A 291 3.85 -17.65 0.89
C MET A 291 4.52 -18.84 0.21
N GLY A 292 4.34 -18.99 -1.11
CA GLY A 292 4.98 -20.04 -1.90
C GLY A 292 6.50 -19.96 -1.84
N ILE A 293 7.08 -18.77 -1.99
CA ILE A 293 8.53 -18.55 -2.03
C ILE A 293 9.15 -18.69 -0.64
N HIS A 294 8.56 -18.05 0.37
CA HIS A 294 9.18 -17.95 1.70
C HIS A 294 8.84 -19.11 2.63
N TYR A 295 7.72 -19.80 2.43
CA TYR A 295 7.29 -20.92 3.27
C TYR A 295 7.39 -22.26 2.56
N ASP A 296 6.85 -22.38 1.33
CA ASP A 296 6.86 -23.65 0.58
C ASP A 296 8.17 -23.89 -0.21
N GLY A 297 9.00 -22.86 -0.34
CA GLY A 297 10.30 -22.91 -1.00
C GLY A 297 10.24 -22.89 -2.52
N TRP A 298 9.24 -22.22 -3.10
CA TRP A 298 9.13 -22.04 -4.55
C TRP A 298 10.40 -21.43 -5.13
N THR A 299 10.87 -22.04 -6.22
CA THR A 299 11.91 -21.46 -7.05
C THR A 299 11.32 -20.42 -8.01
N LEU A 300 12.19 -19.69 -8.71
CA LEU A 300 11.76 -18.83 -9.82
C LEU A 300 10.96 -19.62 -10.87
N PHE A 301 11.35 -20.87 -11.16
CA PHE A 301 10.64 -21.71 -12.12
C PHE A 301 9.21 -22.07 -11.65
N ASP A 302 9.05 -22.35 -10.36
CA ASP A 302 7.73 -22.64 -9.77
C ASP A 302 6.86 -21.38 -9.82
N THR A 303 7.44 -20.23 -9.52
CA THR A 303 6.78 -18.92 -9.58
C THR A 303 6.33 -18.57 -11.00
N ILE A 304 7.20 -18.76 -12.01
CA ILE A 304 6.85 -18.62 -13.43
C ILE A 304 5.71 -19.55 -13.81
N THR A 305 5.77 -20.81 -13.38
CA THR A 305 4.73 -21.79 -13.65
C THR A 305 3.39 -21.38 -13.04
N PHE A 306 3.41 -20.88 -11.81
CA PHE A 306 2.24 -20.40 -11.08
C PHE A 306 1.56 -19.22 -11.80
N PHE A 307 2.29 -18.13 -12.08
CA PHE A 307 1.73 -16.95 -12.74
C PHE A 307 1.20 -17.24 -14.16
N ARG A 308 1.88 -18.12 -14.91
CA ARG A 308 1.40 -18.58 -16.23
C ARG A 308 0.09 -19.34 -16.15
N GLY A 309 -0.15 -20.07 -15.07
CA GLY A 309 -1.43 -20.71 -14.79
C GLY A 309 -2.61 -19.73 -14.71
N TYR A 310 -2.34 -18.46 -14.42
CA TYR A 310 -3.32 -17.36 -14.37
C TYR A 310 -3.21 -16.39 -15.55
N GLY A 311 -2.49 -16.75 -16.62
CA GLY A 311 -2.40 -15.97 -17.85
C GLY A 311 -1.34 -14.86 -17.85
N ILE A 312 -0.59 -14.67 -16.77
CA ILE A 312 0.56 -13.76 -16.72
C ILE A 312 1.77 -14.52 -17.28
N THR A 313 2.16 -14.19 -18.53
CA THR A 313 3.12 -14.99 -19.31
C THR A 313 4.45 -14.30 -19.58
N ASP A 314 4.54 -12.98 -19.36
CA ASP A 314 5.78 -12.23 -19.51
C ASP A 314 6.78 -12.64 -18.44
N THR A 315 7.95 -13.10 -18.86
CA THR A 315 8.92 -13.71 -17.94
C THR A 315 9.70 -12.66 -17.18
N ASP A 316 10.04 -11.54 -17.82
CA ASP A 316 10.79 -10.45 -17.20
C ASP A 316 9.98 -9.82 -16.05
N THR A 317 8.67 -9.59 -16.26
CA THR A 317 7.74 -9.16 -15.20
C THR A 317 7.71 -10.13 -14.02
N ILE A 318 7.65 -11.45 -14.27
CA ILE A 318 7.59 -12.45 -13.19
C ILE A 318 8.93 -12.52 -12.43
N GLU A 319 10.06 -12.38 -13.11
CA GLU A 319 11.39 -12.31 -12.49
C GLU A 319 11.54 -11.09 -11.58
N GLU A 320 10.98 -9.94 -11.99
CA GLU A 320 10.92 -8.73 -11.17
C GLU A 320 10.05 -8.95 -9.93
N ILE A 321 8.83 -9.48 -10.08
CA ILE A 321 7.94 -9.83 -8.96
C ILE A 321 8.63 -10.78 -7.98
N TYR A 322 9.27 -11.84 -8.48
CA TYR A 322 10.00 -12.81 -7.66
C TYR A 322 11.13 -12.13 -6.85
N SER A 323 11.88 -11.22 -7.49
CA SER A 323 12.96 -10.48 -6.85
C SER A 323 12.45 -9.50 -5.78
N LEU A 324 11.33 -8.82 -6.03
CA LEU A 324 10.67 -7.92 -5.07
C LEU A 324 10.19 -8.69 -3.84
N ILE A 325 9.52 -9.83 -4.04
CA ILE A 325 9.05 -10.69 -2.95
C ILE A 325 10.22 -11.18 -2.10
N ILE A 326 11.31 -11.66 -2.73
CA ILE A 326 12.51 -12.09 -1.98
C ILE A 326 13.10 -10.96 -1.14
N GLY A 327 13.11 -9.75 -1.69
CA GLY A 327 13.70 -8.57 -1.06
C GLY A 327 12.91 -8.06 0.14
N ASP A 328 11.59 -8.27 0.16
CA ASP A 328 10.70 -7.75 1.19
C ASP A 328 9.59 -8.77 1.59
N PRO A 329 9.95 -9.82 2.35
CA PRO A 329 9.06 -10.93 2.65
C PRO A 329 7.84 -10.50 3.47
N GLY A 330 6.64 -10.90 3.05
CA GLY A 330 5.39 -10.57 3.74
C GLY A 330 4.84 -9.18 3.43
N ASN A 331 5.56 -8.35 2.66
CA ASN A 331 5.12 -7.00 2.33
C ASN A 331 3.81 -7.00 1.53
N TYR A 332 3.62 -7.88 0.55
CA TYR A 332 2.35 -7.94 -0.19
C TYR A 332 1.20 -8.51 0.66
N LEU A 333 1.51 -9.28 1.70
CA LEU A 333 0.50 -9.91 2.55
C LEU A 333 -0.25 -8.89 3.39
N LYS A 334 0.40 -7.85 3.92
CA LYS A 334 -0.31 -6.85 4.74
C LYS A 334 -1.43 -6.15 3.96
N TYR A 335 -1.25 -5.92 2.65
CA TYR A 335 -2.30 -5.38 1.77
C TYR A 335 -3.43 -6.40 1.58
N TYR A 336 -3.11 -7.56 0.99
CA TYR A 336 -4.14 -8.49 0.56
C TYR A 336 -4.77 -9.28 1.71
N ILE A 337 -3.97 -9.85 2.62
CA ILE A 337 -4.51 -10.55 3.79
C ILE A 337 -5.26 -9.58 4.69
N GLY A 338 -4.74 -8.35 4.87
CA GLY A 338 -5.46 -7.30 5.59
C GLY A 338 -6.83 -7.01 4.97
N TYR A 339 -6.90 -6.80 3.66
CA TYR A 339 -8.15 -6.63 2.92
C TYR A 339 -9.11 -7.81 3.12
N VAL A 340 -8.65 -9.05 2.95
CA VAL A 340 -9.51 -10.23 3.09
C VAL A 340 -9.97 -10.42 4.54
N GLU A 341 -9.13 -10.13 5.53
CA GLU A 341 -9.51 -10.17 6.95
C GLU A 341 -10.61 -9.13 7.27
N PHE A 342 -10.59 -7.93 6.65
CA PHE A 342 -11.70 -6.98 6.74
C PHE A 342 -12.98 -7.50 6.07
N LEU A 343 -12.87 -8.18 4.93
CA LEU A 343 -14.03 -8.82 4.30
C LEU A 343 -14.64 -9.90 5.20
N GLU A 344 -13.82 -10.75 5.80
CA GLU A 344 -14.26 -11.79 6.74
C GLU A 344 -14.91 -11.16 7.98
N LEU A 345 -14.28 -10.15 8.58
CA LEU A 345 -14.85 -9.41 9.70
C LEU A 345 -16.20 -8.77 9.35
N LYS A 346 -16.36 -8.25 8.12
CA LYS A 346 -17.63 -7.73 7.63
C LYS A 346 -18.69 -8.83 7.48
N LYS A 347 -18.32 -10.00 6.93
CA LYS A 347 -19.22 -11.16 6.84
C LYS A 347 -19.70 -11.59 8.23
N GLU A 348 -18.79 -11.64 9.21
CA GLU A 348 -19.10 -11.94 10.61
C GLU A 348 -20.05 -10.88 11.21
N ALA A 349 -19.79 -9.59 10.99
CA ALA A 349 -20.63 -8.50 11.48
C ALA A 349 -22.04 -8.52 10.86
N ILE A 350 -22.18 -8.78 9.56
CA ILE A 350 -23.48 -8.95 8.90
C ILE A 350 -24.26 -10.09 9.55
N ALA A 351 -23.60 -11.22 9.82
CA ALA A 351 -24.24 -12.37 10.46
C ALA A 351 -24.65 -12.08 11.91
N ALA A 352 -23.80 -11.40 12.67
CA ALA A 352 -24.02 -11.09 14.08
C ALA A 352 -25.08 -10.01 14.30
N TRP A 353 -25.06 -8.93 13.52
CA TRP A 353 -25.94 -7.77 13.70
C TRP A 353 -27.24 -7.88 12.91
N GLY A 354 -27.28 -8.69 11.85
CA GLY A 354 -28.49 -8.94 11.05
C GLY A 354 -29.10 -7.64 10.51
N LYS A 355 -30.35 -7.35 10.91
CA LYS A 355 -31.08 -6.15 10.47
C LYS A 355 -30.47 -4.83 10.96
N ASP A 356 -29.65 -4.88 12.00
CA ASP A 356 -29.01 -3.71 12.60
C ASP A 356 -27.62 -3.45 11.97
N PHE A 357 -27.25 -4.21 10.94
CA PHE A 357 -26.07 -3.94 10.13
C PHE A 357 -26.31 -2.76 9.18
N SER A 358 -25.37 -1.82 9.17
CA SER A 358 -25.17 -0.84 8.09
C SER A 358 -23.68 -0.73 7.79
N GLN A 359 -23.33 -0.28 6.57
CA GLN A 359 -21.92 -0.05 6.21
C GLN A 359 -21.30 1.00 7.14
N GLU A 360 -22.03 2.08 7.43
CA GLU A 360 -21.59 3.13 8.33
C GLU A 360 -21.29 2.60 9.74
N ARG A 361 -22.17 1.75 10.30
CA ARG A 361 -21.93 1.15 11.62
C ARG A 361 -20.67 0.28 11.61
N PHE A 362 -20.49 -0.54 10.57
CA PHE A 362 -19.32 -1.39 10.45
C PHE A 362 -18.03 -0.58 10.38
N HIS A 363 -17.96 0.40 9.48
CA HIS A 363 -16.79 1.26 9.34
C HIS A 363 -16.51 2.05 10.61
N LYS A 364 -17.55 2.59 11.26
CA LYS A 364 -17.42 3.27 12.55
C LYS A 364 -16.79 2.38 13.62
N ALA A 365 -17.32 1.18 13.82
CA ALA A 365 -16.79 0.24 14.83
C ALA A 365 -15.31 -0.12 14.57
N VAL A 366 -14.93 -0.31 13.29
CA VAL A 366 -13.54 -0.59 12.90
C VAL A 366 -12.61 0.59 13.18
N LEU A 367 -13.04 1.81 12.88
CA LEU A 367 -12.24 3.02 13.05
C LEU A 367 -12.12 3.44 14.52
N GLU A 368 -13.18 3.28 15.32
CA GLU A 368 -13.15 3.54 16.76
C GLU A 368 -12.27 2.52 17.52
N ALA A 369 -12.19 1.27 17.07
CA ALA A 369 -11.25 0.29 17.62
C ALA A 369 -9.78 0.66 17.34
N GLY A 370 -9.52 1.27 16.18
CA GLY A 370 -8.21 1.70 15.74
C GLY A 370 -7.21 0.57 15.43
N PRO A 371 -5.95 0.91 15.15
CA PRO A 371 -4.93 -0.05 14.72
C PRO A 371 -4.71 -1.21 15.70
N ALA A 372 -4.96 -2.44 15.27
CA ALA A 372 -4.75 -3.64 16.09
C ALA A 372 -4.66 -4.90 15.21
N SER A 373 -4.23 -6.02 15.80
CA SER A 373 -4.35 -7.34 15.17
C SER A 373 -5.82 -7.72 14.96
N PHE A 374 -6.13 -8.51 13.94
CA PHE A 374 -7.51 -8.85 13.58
C PHE A 374 -8.28 -9.64 14.65
N ASP A 375 -7.60 -10.41 15.51
CA ASP A 375 -8.26 -11.06 16.66
C ASP A 375 -8.80 -10.04 17.67
N ILE A 376 -8.05 -8.96 17.90
CA ILE A 376 -8.46 -7.87 18.78
C ILE A 376 -9.58 -7.09 18.12
N LEU A 377 -9.45 -6.75 16.84
CA LEU A 377 -10.49 -6.05 16.08
C LEU A 377 -11.81 -6.83 16.07
N ARG A 378 -11.78 -8.13 15.79
CA ARG A 378 -12.97 -9.01 15.84
C ARG A 378 -13.69 -8.88 17.16
N ARG A 379 -12.97 -8.99 18.27
CA ARG A 379 -13.55 -8.88 19.61
C ARG A 379 -14.22 -7.51 19.80
N TYR A 380 -13.51 -6.42 19.53
CA TYR A 380 -14.05 -5.06 19.71
C TYR A 380 -15.26 -4.79 18.81
N VAL A 381 -15.15 -5.08 17.52
CA VAL A 381 -16.23 -4.83 16.56
C VAL A 381 -17.46 -5.67 16.88
N LEU A 382 -17.31 -6.98 17.10
CA LEU A 382 -18.47 -7.87 17.23
C LEU A 382 -19.12 -7.83 18.63
N GLU A 383 -18.34 -7.58 19.69
CA GLU A 383 -18.84 -7.64 21.08
C GLU A 383 -19.16 -6.25 21.66
N GLU A 384 -18.46 -5.20 21.23
CA GLU A 384 -18.55 -3.85 21.82
C GLU A 384 -19.11 -2.79 20.86
N GLY A 385 -19.25 -3.08 19.55
CA GLY A 385 -19.65 -2.13 18.47
C GLY A 385 -21.05 -2.29 17.87
#